data_AF-A0A0D9NLJ4-F1
#
_entry.id   AF-A0A0D9NLJ4-F1
#
_cell.length_a   1.000
_cell.length_b   1.000
_cell.length_c   1.000
_cell.angle_alpha   90.00
_cell.angle_beta   90.00
_cell.angle_gamma   90.00
#
_symmetry.space_group_name_H-M   'P 1'
#
loop_
_entity.id
_entity.type
_entity.pdbx_description
1 polymer ?
#
loop_
_entity_poly.entity_id
_entity_poly.type
_entity_poly.pdbx_seq_one_letter_code
_entity_poly.pdbx_strand_id
1 'polypeptide(L)'
;SPLSPILFLFFNADLVQTSISTPGGAIAFVDDYSAWVTGVTAEANQEGIQAIINRALAWERRSGATFECKKTAIIHFTRTAKRLSPMAFVIKGQTVRPKETAKVLGVVLDTGLRYKHCQ
;
A
#
# COMPACT_ATOMS: atom_id res chain seq x y z
N SER A 1 6.43 -20.51 -18.66
CA SER A 1 6.61 -21.68 -17.78
C SER A 1 5.49 -21.70 -16.74
N PRO A 2 4.83 -22.85 -16.48
CA PRO A 2 3.73 -22.97 -15.53
C PRO A 2 4.16 -22.83 -14.06
N LEU A 3 5.46 -22.96 -13.75
CA LEU A 3 6.00 -22.81 -12.39
C LEU A 3 6.32 -21.36 -12.02
N SER A 4 6.38 -20.46 -13.02
CA SER A 4 6.74 -19.05 -12.81
C SER A 4 5.81 -18.32 -11.82
N PRO A 5 4.47 -18.49 -11.88
CA PRO A 5 3.57 -17.82 -10.93
C PRO A 5 3.76 -18.33 -9.50
N ILE A 6 4.02 -19.64 -9.33
CA ILE A 6 4.19 -20.26 -8.01
C ILE A 6 5.47 -19.76 -7.34
N LEU A 7 6.58 -19.71 -8.07
CA LEU A 7 7.85 -19.16 -7.56
C LEU A 7 7.73 -17.67 -7.17
N PHE A 8 6.89 -16.92 -7.89
CA PHE A 8 6.65 -15.51 -7.59
C PHE A 8 5.89 -15.29 -6.27
N LEU A 9 5.04 -16.24 -5.86
CA LEU A 9 4.39 -16.19 -4.55
C LEU A 9 5.40 -16.31 -3.42
N PHE A 10 6.37 -17.22 -3.53
CA PHE A 10 7.43 -17.39 -2.53
C PHE A 10 8.37 -16.18 -2.49
N PHE A 11 8.67 -15.57 -3.65
CA PHE A 11 9.48 -14.37 -3.74
C PHE A 11 8.86 -13.16 -3.00
N ASN A 12 7.53 -13.01 -3.08
CA ASN A 12 6.81 -11.94 -2.39
C ASN A 12 6.40 -12.28 -0.95
N ALA A 13 6.57 -13.53 -0.50
CA ALA A 13 6.11 -13.98 0.81
C ALA A 13 6.72 -13.13 1.94
N ASP A 14 8.01 -12.82 1.89
CA ASP A 14 8.70 -11.99 2.89
C ASP A 14 8.15 -10.55 2.98
N LEU A 15 7.50 -10.06 1.92
CA LEU A 15 6.88 -8.74 1.88
C LEU A 15 5.45 -8.77 2.46
N VAL A 16 4.73 -9.88 2.26
CA VAL A 16 3.30 -10.04 2.59
C VAL A 16 3.08 -10.77 3.92
N GLN A 17 4.08 -11.48 4.45
CA GLN A 17 4.07 -12.17 5.74
C GLN A 17 4.06 -11.17 6.92
N THR A 18 3.00 -10.39 6.99
CA THR A 18 2.57 -9.61 8.14
C THR A 18 1.25 -10.18 8.61
N SER A 19 1.02 -10.26 9.91
CA SER A 19 -0.24 -10.77 10.45
C SER A 19 -1.39 -9.91 9.92
N ILE A 20 -2.27 -10.48 9.09
CA ILE A 20 -3.49 -9.80 8.66
C ILE A 20 -4.41 -9.73 9.88
N SER A 21 -4.69 -8.51 10.32
CA SER A 21 -5.53 -8.21 11.47
C SER A 21 -6.35 -6.94 11.21
N THR A 22 -7.40 -6.71 12.00
CA THR A 22 -8.19 -5.47 11.93
C THR A 22 -7.35 -4.18 11.98
N PRO A 23 -6.32 -4.05 12.85
CA PRO A 23 -5.46 -2.86 12.88
C PRO A 23 -4.49 -2.74 11.70
N GLY A 24 -4.24 -3.79 10.93
CA GLY A 24 -3.36 -3.70 9.76
C GLY A 24 -3.05 -5.04 9.09
N GLY A 25 -2.59 -4.95 7.85
CA GLY A 25 -2.24 -6.12 7.04
C GLY A 25 -1.65 -5.73 5.69
N ALA A 26 -1.28 -6.75 4.92
CA ALA A 26 -0.82 -6.62 3.56
C ALA A 26 -1.35 -7.76 2.68
N ILE A 27 -1.56 -7.47 1.41
CA ILE A 27 -1.94 -8.39 0.35
C ILE A 27 -1.02 -8.09 -0.84
N ALA A 28 -0.51 -9.13 -1.50
CA ALA A 28 0.06 -8.97 -2.84
C ALA A 28 -0.65 -9.88 -3.84
N PHE A 29 -0.73 -9.40 -5.08
CA PHE A 29 -1.23 -10.15 -6.22
C PHE A 29 -0.33 -9.92 -7.42
N VAL A 30 0.39 -10.97 -7.83
CA VAL A 30 1.44 -10.88 -8.85
C VAL A 30 2.35 -9.69 -8.50
N ASP A 31 2.34 -8.61 -9.28
CA ASP A 31 3.22 -7.45 -9.13
C ASP A 31 2.68 -6.36 -8.19
N ASP A 32 1.41 -6.43 -7.80
CA ASP A 32 0.77 -5.41 -6.96
C ASP A 32 0.92 -5.76 -5.48
N TYR A 33 1.51 -4.85 -4.71
CA TYR A 33 1.55 -4.90 -3.24
C TYR A 33 0.63 -3.82 -2.65
N SER A 34 -0.32 -4.25 -1.82
CA SER A 34 -1.26 -3.38 -1.10
C SER A 34 -1.14 -3.64 0.40
N ALA A 35 -0.97 -2.60 1.19
CA ALA A 35 -0.91 -2.71 2.65
C ALA A 35 -1.69 -1.58 3.29
N TRP A 36 -2.25 -1.84 4.47
CA TRP A 36 -3.08 -0.88 5.18
C TRP A 36 -2.82 -0.91 6.68
N VAL A 37 -3.15 0.21 7.30
CA VAL A 37 -3.20 0.40 8.75
C VAL A 37 -4.55 1.03 9.07
N THR A 38 -5.11 0.68 10.23
CA THR A 38 -6.27 1.36 10.79
C THR A 38 -5.94 1.89 12.18
N GLY A 39 -6.52 3.05 12.49
CA GLY A 39 -6.16 3.81 13.68
C GLY A 39 -7.20 4.89 13.94
N VAL A 40 -7.31 5.27 15.20
CA VAL A 40 -8.32 6.25 15.67
C VAL A 40 -7.96 7.67 15.21
N THR A 41 -6.66 7.94 15.02
CA THR A 41 -6.11 9.25 14.67
C THR A 41 -5.35 9.21 13.35
N ALA A 42 -5.22 10.37 12.71
CA ALA A 42 -4.47 10.49 11.46
C ALA A 42 -2.97 10.27 11.68
N GLU A 43 -2.47 10.71 12.84
CA GLU A 43 -1.08 10.60 13.27
C GLU A 43 -0.67 9.13 13.44
N ALA A 44 -1.49 8.32 14.11
CA ALA A 44 -1.22 6.88 14.27
C ALA A 44 -1.19 6.15 12.92
N ASN A 45 -2.10 6.49 12.01
CA ASN A 45 -2.10 5.95 10.65
C ASN A 45 -0.88 6.40 9.85
N GLN A 46 -0.42 7.64 10.05
CA GLN A 46 0.78 8.14 9.38
C GLN A 46 2.03 7.37 9.81
N GLU A 47 2.21 7.13 11.10
CA GLU A 47 3.31 6.31 11.62
C GLU A 47 3.25 4.88 11.06
N GLY A 48 2.04 4.28 11.03
CA GLY A 48 1.83 2.96 10.45
C GLY A 48 2.15 2.89 8.96
N ILE A 49 1.71 3.88 8.16
CA ILE A 49 2.04 3.96 6.73
C ILE A 49 3.55 4.12 6.54
N GLN A 50 4.22 4.94 7.34
CA GLN A 50 5.67 5.11 7.26
C GLN A 50 6.41 3.81 7.59
N ALA A 51 5.92 3.04 8.58
CA ALA A 51 6.47 1.72 8.90
C ALA A 51 6.30 0.72 7.75
N ILE A 52 5.14 0.73 7.07
CA ILE A 52 4.89 -0.08 5.87
C ILE A 52 5.87 0.29 4.75
N ILE A 53 6.05 1.59 4.49
CA ILE A 53 7.01 2.09 3.48
C ILE A 53 8.42 1.61 3.81
N ASN A 54 8.86 1.77 5.06
CA ASN A 54 10.19 1.36 5.50
C ASN A 54 10.43 -0.16 5.31
N ARG A 55 9.42 -0.99 5.62
CA ARG A 55 9.48 -2.44 5.38
C ARG A 55 9.58 -2.77 3.90
N ALA A 56 8.79 -2.13 3.04
CA ALA A 56 8.85 -2.33 1.59
C ALA A 56 10.22 -1.97 1.01
N LEU A 57 10.82 -0.85 1.44
CA LEU A 57 12.16 -0.43 1.03
C LEU A 57 13.25 -1.36 1.56
N ALA A 58 13.10 -1.94 2.75
CA ALA A 58 14.02 -2.94 3.28
C ALA A 58 13.94 -4.26 2.50
N TRP A 59 12.74 -4.68 2.09
CA TRP A 59 12.55 -5.84 1.22
C TRP A 59 13.14 -5.62 -0.18
N GLU A 60 12.95 -4.44 -0.79
CA GLU A 60 13.55 -4.06 -2.07
C GLU A 60 15.08 -4.25 -2.05
N ARG A 61 15.76 -3.74 -1.02
CA ARG A 61 17.22 -3.86 -0.87
C ARG A 61 17.72 -5.30 -0.77
N ARG A 62 16.89 -6.22 -0.25
CA ARG A 62 17.27 -7.64 -0.02
C ARG A 62 16.92 -8.54 -1.19
N SER A 63 15.80 -8.27 -1.87
CA SER A 63 15.24 -9.15 -2.90
C SER A 63 15.79 -8.90 -4.31
N GLY A 64 16.38 -7.73 -4.55
CA GLY A 64 16.80 -7.30 -5.89
C GLY A 64 15.63 -6.85 -6.79
N ALA A 65 14.38 -6.88 -6.29
CA ALA A 65 13.25 -6.23 -6.94
C ALA A 65 13.38 -4.70 -6.84
N THR A 66 12.59 -3.97 -7.63
CA THR A 66 12.51 -2.50 -7.54
C THR A 66 11.10 -2.08 -7.17
N PHE A 67 10.97 -1.26 -6.12
CA PHE A 67 9.68 -0.66 -5.78
C PHE A 67 9.45 0.59 -6.64
N GLU A 68 8.36 0.58 -7.42
CA GLU A 68 8.00 1.69 -8.32
C GLU A 68 7.31 2.84 -7.57
N CYS A 69 8.09 3.72 -6.96
CA CYS A 69 7.57 4.87 -6.20
C CYS A 69 6.59 5.76 -6.98
N LYS A 70 6.79 5.91 -8.30
CA LYS A 70 5.90 6.72 -9.16
C LYS A 70 4.49 6.13 -9.28
N LYS A 71 4.37 4.80 -9.15
CA LYS A 71 3.07 4.11 -9.20
C LYS A 71 2.42 3.98 -7.83
N THR A 72 3.15 4.25 -6.74
CA THR A 72 2.60 4.19 -5.40
C THR A 72 1.44 5.18 -5.23
N ALA A 73 0.32 4.68 -4.74
CA ALA A 73 -0.84 5.46 -4.37
C ALA A 73 -1.11 5.25 -2.87
N ILE A 74 -1.30 6.35 -2.15
CA ILE A 74 -1.72 6.35 -0.76
C ILE A 74 -3.12 6.97 -0.74
N ILE A 75 -4.08 6.30 -0.12
CA ILE A 75 -5.45 6.79 0.02
C ILE A 75 -5.89 6.63 1.46
N HIS A 76 -6.56 7.66 1.99
CA HIS A 76 -7.16 7.62 3.31
C HIS A 76 -8.66 7.36 3.18
N PHE A 77 -9.15 6.30 3.82
CA PHE A 77 -10.57 6.06 3.97
C PHE A 77 -11.01 6.56 5.34
N THR A 78 -11.88 7.57 5.37
CA THR A 78 -12.44 8.11 6.61
C THR A 78 -13.85 8.63 6.39
N ARG A 79 -14.73 8.39 7.37
CA ARG A 79 -16.06 9.00 7.39
C ARG A 79 -16.03 10.50 7.71
N THR A 80 -14.95 10.98 8.31
CA THR A 80 -14.82 12.36 8.78
C THR A 80 -13.74 13.07 7.99
N ALA A 81 -14.15 13.95 7.06
CA ALA A 81 -13.23 14.73 6.21
C ALA A 81 -12.20 15.55 7.01
N LYS A 82 -12.57 16.03 8.22
CA LYS A 82 -11.66 16.75 9.13
C LYS A 82 -10.47 15.90 9.63
N ARG A 83 -10.52 14.57 9.49
CA ARG A 83 -9.44 13.65 9.85
C ARG A 83 -8.53 13.30 8.67
N LEU A 84 -8.78 13.88 7.49
CA LEU A 84 -7.86 13.74 6.36
C LEU A 84 -6.62 14.57 6.65
N SER A 85 -5.48 13.90 6.76
CA SER A 85 -4.18 14.57 6.79
C SER A 85 -3.70 14.76 5.34
N PRO A 86 -3.39 15.99 4.89
CA PRO A 86 -2.76 16.23 3.60
C PRO A 86 -1.25 15.94 3.63
N MET A 87 -0.73 15.37 4.72
CA MET A 87 0.69 15.14 4.90
C MET A 87 1.23 14.21 3.84
N ALA A 88 2.34 14.63 3.25
CA ALA A 88 3.03 13.87 2.23
C ALA A 88 4.00 12.89 2.87
N PHE A 89 4.23 11.78 2.17
CA PHE A 89 5.21 10.77 2.52
C PHE A 89 6.43 10.91 1.61
N VAL A 90 7.61 10.53 2.11
CA VAL A 90 8.83 10.50 1.30
C VAL A 90 9.20 9.05 1.04
N ILE A 91 9.17 8.66 -0.23
CA ILE A 91 9.53 7.30 -0.68
C ILE A 91 10.67 7.44 -1.68
N LYS A 92 11.87 6.94 -1.31
CA LYS A 92 13.10 7.05 -2.14
C LYS A 92 13.38 8.48 -2.63
N GLY A 93 13.23 9.47 -1.74
CA GLY A 93 13.42 10.89 -2.05
C GLY A 93 12.29 11.54 -2.87
N GLN A 94 11.26 10.77 -3.26
CA GLN A 94 10.08 11.30 -3.94
C GLN A 94 8.96 11.60 -2.94
N THR A 95 8.38 12.79 -3.05
CA THR A 95 7.21 13.18 -2.26
C THR A 95 5.95 12.55 -2.85
N VAL A 96 5.28 11.72 -2.07
CA VAL A 96 4.01 11.06 -2.42
C VAL A 96 2.92 11.64 -1.53
N ARG A 97 1.95 12.33 -2.13
CA ARG A 97 0.78 12.86 -1.43
C ARG A 97 -0.39 11.86 -1.46
N PRO A 98 -1.22 11.80 -0.41
CA PRO A 98 -2.47 11.07 -0.46
C PRO A 98 -3.33 11.52 -1.65
N LYS A 99 -3.98 10.57 -2.32
CA LYS A 99 -4.86 10.78 -3.46
C LYS A 99 -6.32 10.59 -3.05
N GLU A 100 -7.22 11.24 -3.80
CA GLU A 100 -8.66 11.05 -3.63
C GLU A 100 -9.15 9.72 -4.21
N THR A 101 -8.37 9.14 -5.13
CA THR A 101 -8.66 7.84 -5.73
C THR A 101 -7.40 6.98 -5.83
N ALA A 102 -7.58 5.66 -5.75
CA ALA A 102 -6.52 4.67 -5.94
C ALA A 102 -7.06 3.46 -6.70
N LYS A 103 -6.22 2.89 -7.57
CA LYS A 103 -6.51 1.63 -8.26
C LYS A 103 -6.01 0.48 -7.40
N VAL A 104 -6.89 -0.48 -7.10
CA VAL A 104 -6.58 -1.71 -6.37
C VAL A 104 -7.18 -2.86 -7.18
N LEU A 105 -6.33 -3.78 -7.67
CA LEU A 105 -6.74 -4.99 -8.39
C LEU A 105 -7.76 -4.77 -9.54
N GLY A 106 -7.56 -3.70 -10.33
CA GLY A 106 -8.47 -3.39 -11.46
C GLY A 106 -9.71 -2.56 -11.10
N VAL A 107 -9.85 -2.17 -9.84
CA VAL A 107 -10.95 -1.33 -9.35
C VAL A 107 -10.40 0.02 -8.89
N VAL A 108 -11.00 1.12 -9.34
CA VAL A 108 -10.72 2.45 -8.80
C VAL A 108 -11.64 2.69 -7.61
N LEU A 109 -11.04 2.93 -6.44
CA LEU A 109 -11.72 3.29 -5.21
C LEU A 109 -11.51 4.78 -4.92
N ASP A 110 -12.55 5.45 -4.40
CA ASP A 110 -12.43 6.81 -3.87
C ASP A 110 -12.43 6.84 -2.34
N THR A 111 -12.17 8.01 -1.75
CA THR A 111 -12.12 8.20 -0.28
C THR A 111 -13.41 7.84 0.45
N GLY A 112 -14.54 7.77 -0.26
CA GLY A 112 -15.84 7.35 0.24
C GLY A 112 -16.13 5.85 0.04
N LEU A 113 -15.14 5.06 -0.36
CA LEU A 113 -15.26 3.64 -0.72
C LEU A 113 -16.22 3.37 -1.89
N ARG A 114 -16.50 4.38 -2.73
CA ARG A 114 -17.23 4.15 -3.98
C ARG A 114 -16.26 3.58 -5.00
N TYR A 115 -16.74 2.68 -5.86
CA TYR A 115 -15.90 1.96 -6.79
C TYR A 115 -16.36 2.10 -8.24
N LYS A 116 -15.39 2.04 -9.16
CA LYS A 116 -15.61 1.89 -10.61
C LYS A 116 -14.61 0.87 -11.16
N HIS A 117 -15.06 0.01 -12.06
CA HIS A 117 -14.14 -0.87 -12.80
C HIS A 117 -13.29 -0.04 -13.77
N CYS A 118 -11.99 -0.36 -13.86
CA CYS A 118 -11.19 0.10 -14.98
C CYS A 118 -11.69 -0.63 -16.25
N GLN A 119 -12.27 0.12 -17.19
CA GLN A 119 -12.47 -0.35 -18.57
C GLN A 119 -11.15 -0.31 -19.33
#